data_AF-A0A1V6AK19-F1
#
_entry.id   AF-A0A1V6AK19-F1
#
_cell.length_a   1.000
_cell.length_b   1.000
_cell.length_c   1.000
_cell.angle_alpha   90.00
_cell.angle_beta   90.00
_cell.angle_gamma   90.00
#
_symmetry.space_group_name_H-M   'P 1'
#
loop_
_entity.id
_entity.type
_entity.pdbx_description
1 polymer ?
#
loop_
_entity_poly.entity_id
_entity_poly.type
_entity_poly.pdbx_seq_one_letter_code
_entity_poly.pdbx_strand_id
1 'polypeptide(L)'
;MPKAMEVIDICPELLETVINTFNTEEEKEITQQIVKSFLDNGFPVKVKHYNQLCMKGIYRILCFIKKNAETVIINNKGMGHDGVSIQVRIDERSIFERLDNFSENIRKQILEAANCGYCSSKCEGKKYTFTYQGKEYTKCRFICNNFSFQNIETNDISNLIDIINNEILYNQTHTK
;
A
#
# COMPACT_ATOMS: atom_id res chain seq x y z
N MET A 1 12.34 24.89 17.73
CA MET A 1 13.05 23.84 16.96
C MET A 1 12.10 23.32 15.89
N PRO A 2 12.52 23.19 14.62
CA PRO A 2 11.68 22.59 13.59
C PRO A 2 11.34 21.14 13.96
N LYS A 3 10.12 20.69 13.65
CA LYS A 3 9.69 19.31 13.91
C LYS A 3 10.55 18.35 13.09
N ALA A 4 10.91 17.18 13.66
CA ALA A 4 11.67 16.17 12.92
C ALA A 4 10.89 15.59 11.72
N MET A 5 9.56 15.59 11.81
CA MET A 5 8.66 15.09 10.79
C MET A 5 7.35 15.87 10.83
N GLU A 6 6.73 16.06 9.66
CA GLU A 6 5.41 16.63 9.50
C GLU A 6 4.53 15.71 8.66
N VAL A 7 3.22 15.75 8.91
CA VAL A 7 2.21 15.05 8.10
C VAL A 7 1.33 16.11 7.47
N ILE A 8 1.36 16.19 6.14
CA ILE A 8 0.76 17.26 5.37
C ILE A 8 -0.24 16.64 4.40
N ASP A 9 -1.38 17.29 4.19
CA ASP A 9 -2.31 16.87 3.14
C ASP A 9 -1.62 17.03 1.77
N ILE A 10 -1.86 16.08 0.87
CA ILE A 10 -1.25 16.15 -0.45
C ILE A 10 -1.87 17.28 -1.27
N CYS A 11 -1.03 18.04 -1.97
CA CYS A 11 -1.43 19.01 -2.99
C CYS A 11 -0.69 18.71 -4.30
N PRO A 12 -1.10 19.28 -5.44
CA PRO A 12 -0.47 19.01 -6.74
C PRO A 12 1.05 19.23 -6.75
N GLU A 13 1.52 20.34 -6.17
CA GLU A 13 2.94 20.70 -6.14
C GLU A 13 3.76 19.73 -5.26
N LEU A 14 3.18 19.32 -4.13
CA LEU A 14 3.80 18.33 -3.25
C LEU A 14 3.82 16.95 -3.92
N LEU A 15 2.74 16.56 -4.59
CA LEU A 15 2.71 15.30 -5.35
C LEU A 15 3.79 15.29 -6.42
N GLU A 16 3.90 16.35 -7.24
CA GLU A 16 4.96 16.47 -8.26
C GLU A 16 6.37 16.33 -7.64
N THR A 17 6.61 17.02 -6.52
CA THR A 17 7.87 16.92 -5.78
C THR A 17 8.17 15.48 -5.34
N VAL A 18 7.16 14.77 -4.82
CA VAL A 18 7.30 13.39 -4.36
C VAL A 18 7.49 12.44 -5.55
N ILE A 19 6.73 12.59 -6.64
CA ILE A 19 6.84 11.78 -7.86
C ILE A 19 8.24 11.88 -8.47
N ASN A 20 8.84 13.07 -8.47
CA ASN A 20 10.19 13.27 -8.99
C ASN A 20 11.31 12.61 -8.16
N THR A 21 10.97 11.96 -7.04
CA THR A 21 11.94 11.19 -6.23
C THR A 21 11.98 9.69 -6.53
N PHE A 22 11.01 9.19 -7.29
CA PHE A 22 10.99 7.80 -7.77
C PHE A 22 11.93 7.62 -8.96
N ASN A 23 12.49 6.42 -9.12
CA ASN A 23 13.58 6.18 -10.07
C ASN A 23 13.05 5.71 -11.43
N THR A 24 11.96 4.94 -11.47
CA THR A 24 11.40 4.39 -12.72
C THR A 24 10.09 5.06 -13.11
N GLU A 25 9.70 4.93 -14.37
CA GLU A 25 8.43 5.48 -14.84
C GLU A 25 7.24 4.67 -14.30
N GLU A 26 7.39 3.35 -14.12
CA GLU A 26 6.37 2.48 -13.53
C GLU A 26 6.06 2.89 -12.09
N GLU A 27 7.11 3.20 -11.30
CA GLU A 27 6.99 3.66 -9.92
C GLU A 27 6.25 5.02 -9.82
N LYS A 28 6.53 5.93 -10.76
CA LYS A 28 5.85 7.22 -10.85
C LYS A 28 4.40 7.04 -11.25
N GLU A 29 4.16 6.25 -12.30
CA GLU A 29 2.84 5.99 -12.86
C GLU A 29 1.92 5.35 -11.82
N ILE A 30 2.35 4.25 -11.18
CA ILE A 30 1.52 3.57 -10.18
C ILE A 30 1.22 4.50 -9.00
N THR A 31 2.19 5.29 -8.55
CA THR A 31 2.00 6.24 -7.44
C THR A 31 0.96 7.30 -7.81
N GLN A 32 1.05 7.88 -9.01
CA GLN A 32 0.08 8.85 -9.50
C GLN A 32 -1.32 8.25 -9.60
N GLN A 33 -1.45 7.05 -10.17
CA GLN A 33 -2.75 6.38 -10.31
C GLN A 33 -3.37 6.05 -8.95
N ILE A 34 -2.59 5.57 -7.97
CA ILE A 34 -3.08 5.32 -6.62
C ILE A 34 -3.56 6.61 -5.97
N VAL A 35 -2.75 7.66 -5.98
CA VAL A 35 -3.13 8.95 -5.37
C VAL A 35 -4.40 9.49 -6.02
N LYS A 36 -4.48 9.44 -7.36
CA LYS A 36 -5.67 9.86 -8.12
C LYS A 36 -6.91 9.04 -7.72
N SER A 37 -6.83 7.71 -7.64
CA SER A 37 -7.95 6.87 -7.22
C SER A 37 -8.53 7.28 -5.87
N PHE A 38 -7.68 7.63 -4.90
CA PHE A 38 -8.15 8.08 -3.59
C PHE A 38 -8.77 9.49 -3.65
N LEU A 39 -8.10 10.44 -4.31
CA LEU A 39 -8.59 11.82 -4.41
C LEU A 39 -9.92 11.91 -5.19
N ASP A 40 -10.06 11.18 -6.30
CA ASP A 40 -11.28 11.15 -7.12
C ASP A 40 -12.48 10.58 -6.34
N ASN A 41 -12.23 9.70 -5.35
CA ASN A 41 -13.24 9.16 -4.46
C ASN A 41 -13.44 9.98 -3.17
N GLY A 42 -12.82 11.17 -3.07
CA GLY A 42 -12.94 12.05 -1.92
C GLY A 42 -12.23 11.56 -0.66
N PHE A 43 -11.29 10.62 -0.79
CA PHE A 43 -10.53 10.09 0.33
C PHE A 43 -9.26 10.89 0.60
N PRO A 44 -8.88 11.09 1.88
CA PRO A 44 -7.69 11.84 2.22
C PRO A 44 -6.42 11.08 1.86
N VAL A 45 -5.48 11.82 1.27
CA VAL A 45 -4.11 11.40 1.01
C VAL A 45 -3.18 12.38 1.70
N LYS A 46 -2.23 11.86 2.48
CA LYS A 46 -1.27 12.66 3.24
C LYS A 46 0.14 12.20 2.94
N VAL A 47 1.12 13.09 3.12
CA VAL A 47 2.54 12.77 2.99
C VAL A 47 3.22 13.01 4.33
N LYS A 48 3.97 12.01 4.80
CA LYS A 48 4.96 12.21 5.87
C LYS A 48 6.24 12.74 5.25
N HIS A 49 6.60 13.95 5.64
CA HIS A 49 7.82 14.63 5.24
C HIS A 49 8.78 14.66 6.43
N TYR A 50 10.01 14.20 6.23
CA TYR A 50 11.05 14.19 7.24
C TYR A 50 11.99 15.39 7.05
N ASN A 51 12.14 16.22 8.08
CA ASN A 51 12.99 17.41 8.04
C ASN A 51 14.45 17.12 8.43
N GLN A 52 14.75 15.89 8.83
CA GLN A 52 16.10 15.46 9.17
C GLN A 52 16.95 15.34 7.90
N LEU A 53 18.16 15.90 7.91
CA LEU A 53 19.06 15.90 6.75
C LEU A 53 19.36 14.50 6.21
N CYS A 54 19.50 13.51 7.10
CA CYS A 54 19.73 12.11 6.71
C CYS A 54 18.53 11.44 6.03
N MET A 55 17.35 12.04 6.12
CA MET A 55 16.10 11.54 5.56
C MET A 55 15.64 12.39 4.35
N LYS A 56 16.50 13.30 3.86
CA LYS A 56 16.16 14.20 2.77
C LYS A 56 15.76 13.40 1.52
N GLY A 57 14.60 13.74 0.95
CA GLY A 57 14.06 13.06 -0.23
C GLY A 57 13.41 11.70 0.08
N ILE A 58 13.22 11.36 1.36
CA ILE A 58 12.38 10.23 1.78
C ILE A 58 10.98 10.76 2.08
N TYR A 59 10.00 10.13 1.44
CA TYR A 59 8.59 10.45 1.56
C TYR A 59 7.80 9.17 1.82
N ARG A 60 6.75 9.32 2.61
CA ARG A 60 5.76 8.26 2.79
C ARG A 60 4.37 8.82 2.52
N ILE A 61 3.77 8.36 1.44
CA ILE A 61 2.39 8.69 1.07
C ILE A 61 1.48 7.73 1.85
N LEU A 62 0.45 8.28 2.48
CA LEU A 62 -0.53 7.59 3.28
C LEU A 62 -1.91 7.86 2.70
N CYS A 63 -2.56 6.81 2.21
CA CYS A 63 -3.91 6.90 1.65
C CYS A 63 -4.91 6.25 2.61
N PHE A 64 -5.98 6.95 2.94
CA PHE A 64 -6.90 6.56 4.01
C PHE A 64 -8.32 6.39 3.48
N ILE A 65 -8.89 5.19 3.60
CA ILE A 65 -10.35 5.03 3.46
C ILE A 65 -11.03 5.28 4.83
N LYS A 66 -10.41 4.82 5.92
CA LYS A 66 -10.91 4.99 7.30
C LYS A 66 -10.02 6.00 8.04
N LYS A 67 -10.63 6.90 8.83
CA LYS A 67 -9.92 8.00 9.52
C LYS A 67 -8.70 7.59 10.35
N ASN A 68 -8.71 6.38 10.92
CA ASN A 68 -7.70 5.93 11.87
C ASN A 68 -6.78 4.82 11.34
N ALA A 69 -6.90 4.44 10.06
CA ALA A 69 -6.10 3.36 9.50
C ALA A 69 -5.80 3.61 8.02
N GLU A 70 -4.52 3.60 7.68
CA GLU A 70 -4.06 3.64 6.31
C GLU A 70 -4.51 2.38 5.57
N THR A 71 -5.03 2.58 4.37
CA THR A 71 -5.34 1.50 3.42
C THR A 71 -4.14 1.21 2.54
N VAL A 72 -3.50 2.26 2.02
CA VAL A 72 -2.30 2.16 1.19
C VAL A 72 -1.20 3.04 1.77
N ILE A 73 0.02 2.51 1.77
CA ILE A 73 1.22 3.23 2.14
C ILE A 73 2.24 3.07 1.02
N ILE A 74 2.74 4.18 0.49
CA ILE A 74 3.79 4.19 -0.53
C ILE A 74 5.04 4.81 0.08
N ASN A 75 6.14 4.07 0.06
CA ASN A 75 7.46 4.59 0.42
C ASN A 75 8.27 4.70 -0.86
N ASN A 76 8.76 5.90 -1.16
CA ASN A 76 9.59 6.14 -2.34
C ASN A 76 11.03 5.59 -2.15
N LYS A 77 11.51 5.57 -0.91
CA LYS A 77 12.82 5.07 -0.50
C LYS A 77 12.71 4.49 0.90
N GLY A 78 13.30 3.30 1.08
CA GLY A 78 13.78 2.73 2.33
C GLY A 78 13.02 3.05 3.64
N MET A 79 12.43 1.99 4.22
CA MET A 79 12.20 1.81 5.66
C MET A 79 12.30 0.32 6.01
N GLY A 80 13.46 -0.31 5.70
CA GLY A 80 13.68 -1.76 5.82
C GLY A 80 13.51 -2.56 4.51
N HIS A 81 13.37 -1.87 3.38
CA HIS A 81 13.32 -2.45 2.04
C HIS A 81 14.25 -1.70 1.09
N ASP A 82 14.84 -2.40 0.13
CA ASP A 82 15.66 -1.80 -0.91
C ASP A 82 14.75 -1.23 -2.00
N GLY A 83 14.57 0.10 -1.98
CA GLY A 83 13.79 0.83 -2.99
C GLY A 83 12.34 1.14 -2.60
N VAL A 84 11.47 1.18 -3.61
CA VAL A 84 10.06 1.56 -3.48
C VAL A 84 9.25 0.39 -2.93
N SER A 85 8.31 0.69 -2.03
CA SER A 85 7.35 -0.30 -1.54
C SER A 85 5.96 0.29 -1.46
N ILE A 86 4.97 -0.48 -1.93
CA ILE A 86 3.55 -0.18 -1.84
C ILE A 86 2.90 -1.21 -0.93
N GLN A 87 2.48 -0.80 0.26
CA GLN A 87 1.79 -1.68 1.20
C GLN A 87 0.29 -1.46 1.08
N VAL A 88 -0.48 -2.54 0.94
CA VAL A 88 -1.94 -2.48 0.74
C VAL A 88 -2.66 -3.36 1.75
N ARG A 89 -3.67 -2.80 2.42
CA ARG A 89 -4.68 -3.56 3.18
C ARG A 89 -5.72 -4.11 2.22
N ILE A 90 -5.78 -5.44 2.12
CA ILE A 90 -6.71 -6.16 1.27
C ILE A 90 -7.78 -6.80 2.16
N ASP A 91 -8.83 -6.05 2.48
CA ASP A 91 -9.96 -6.53 3.27
C ASP A 91 -11.02 -7.25 2.40
N GLU A 92 -11.09 -6.94 1.10
CA GLU A 92 -12.00 -7.58 0.13
C GLU A 92 -11.50 -8.99 -0.23
N ARG A 93 -12.26 -10.01 0.18
CA ARG A 93 -11.82 -11.40 0.09
C ARG A 93 -11.79 -11.96 -1.32
N SER A 94 -12.62 -11.45 -2.23
CA SER A 94 -12.66 -11.91 -3.62
C SER A 94 -11.33 -11.72 -4.36
N ILE A 95 -10.46 -10.81 -3.88
CA ILE A 95 -9.09 -10.66 -4.40
C ILE A 95 -8.31 -11.98 -4.29
N PHE A 96 -8.47 -12.73 -3.20
CA PHE A 96 -7.76 -13.99 -2.99
C PHE A 96 -8.32 -15.15 -3.83
N GLU A 97 -9.55 -15.04 -4.31
CA GLU A 97 -10.19 -16.06 -5.16
C GLU A 97 -9.76 -15.95 -6.63
N ARG A 98 -9.24 -14.79 -7.04
CA ARG A 98 -8.86 -14.50 -8.43
C ARG A 98 -7.37 -14.26 -8.62
N LEU A 99 -6.52 -14.81 -7.74
CA LEU A 99 -5.07 -14.64 -7.81
C LEU A 99 -4.45 -15.05 -9.15
N ASP A 100 -5.08 -15.99 -9.87
CA ASP A 100 -4.65 -16.41 -11.21
C ASP A 100 -4.85 -15.35 -12.31
N ASN A 101 -5.66 -14.33 -12.05
CA ASN A 101 -5.86 -13.21 -12.97
C ASN A 101 -4.78 -12.13 -12.83
N PHE A 102 -3.94 -12.21 -11.78
CA PHE A 102 -2.85 -11.27 -11.56
C PHE A 102 -1.54 -11.77 -12.18
N SER A 103 -0.64 -10.82 -12.42
CA SER A 103 0.73 -11.10 -12.83
C SER A 103 1.42 -12.03 -11.84
N GLU A 104 2.45 -12.73 -12.33
CA GLU A 104 3.24 -13.61 -11.48
C GLU A 104 3.87 -12.84 -10.30
N ASN A 105 4.33 -11.61 -10.51
CA ASN A 105 4.94 -10.78 -9.48
C ASN A 105 3.94 -10.43 -8.36
N ILE A 106 2.76 -9.91 -8.71
CA ILE A 106 1.71 -9.56 -7.73
C ILE A 106 1.25 -10.80 -6.96
N ARG A 107 0.96 -11.89 -7.68
CA ARG A 107 0.54 -13.15 -7.07
C ARG A 107 1.60 -13.67 -6.10
N LYS A 108 2.86 -13.71 -6.51
CA LYS A 108 3.98 -14.17 -5.68
C LYS A 108 4.09 -13.33 -4.40
N GLN A 109 4.05 -12.01 -4.49
CA GLN A 109 4.17 -11.13 -3.33
C GLN A 109 3.00 -11.26 -2.34
N ILE A 110 1.78 -11.57 -2.82
CA ILE A 110 0.64 -11.92 -1.95
C ILE A 110 0.89 -13.24 -1.21
N LEU A 111 1.31 -14.28 -1.95
CA LEU A 111 1.52 -15.62 -1.39
C LEU A 111 2.72 -15.68 -0.43
N GLU A 112 3.75 -14.86 -0.67
CA GLU A 112 4.98 -14.78 0.13
C GLU A 112 4.92 -13.75 1.27
N ALA A 113 3.85 -12.94 1.34
CA ALA A 113 3.65 -11.98 2.43
C ALA A 113 3.81 -12.63 3.82
N ALA A 114 4.22 -11.84 4.82
CA ALA A 114 4.55 -12.35 6.14
C ALA A 114 3.37 -13.09 6.80
N ASN A 115 3.65 -14.27 7.32
CA ASN A 115 2.68 -15.03 8.11
C ASN A 115 2.43 -14.33 9.45
N CYS A 116 1.21 -14.40 9.96
CA CYS A 116 0.78 -13.68 11.17
C CYS A 116 1.44 -14.16 12.48
N GLY A 117 2.26 -15.22 12.46
CA GLY A 117 2.87 -15.82 13.65
C GLY A 117 3.98 -14.99 14.33
N TYR A 118 4.58 -14.02 13.64
CA TYR A 118 5.66 -13.18 14.20
C TYR A 118 5.17 -11.89 14.86
N CYS A 119 3.91 -11.52 14.64
CA CYS A 119 3.30 -10.36 15.28
C CYS A 119 2.66 -10.84 16.59
N SER A 120 2.98 -10.20 17.72
CA SER A 120 2.55 -10.45 19.12
C SER A 120 1.21 -11.19 19.37
N SER A 121 1.00 -11.65 20.61
CA SER A 121 -0.27 -12.19 21.15
C SER A 121 -1.56 -11.37 20.90
N LYS A 122 -1.47 -10.19 20.29
CA LYS A 122 -2.57 -9.30 19.88
C LYS A 122 -3.13 -9.59 18.47
N CYS A 123 -2.74 -10.69 17.84
CA CYS A 123 -3.11 -11.07 16.45
C CYS A 123 -4.37 -11.92 16.31
N GLU A 124 -4.98 -12.32 17.42
CA GLU A 124 -6.26 -13.03 17.40
C GLU A 124 -7.34 -12.14 16.75
N GLY A 125 -8.02 -12.66 15.72
CA GLY A 125 -8.97 -11.90 14.89
C GLY A 125 -8.37 -10.95 13.85
N LYS A 126 -7.04 -10.92 13.68
CA LYS A 126 -6.33 -10.01 12.75
C LYS A 126 -5.52 -10.76 11.69
N LYS A 127 -6.04 -11.88 11.24
CA LYS A 127 -5.45 -12.74 10.20
C LYS A 127 -6.27 -12.63 8.92
N TYR A 128 -5.59 -12.63 7.77
CA TYR A 128 -6.21 -13.04 6.52
C TYR A 128 -5.98 -14.55 6.38
N THR A 129 -7.05 -15.31 6.21
CA THR A 129 -6.96 -16.73 5.91
C THR A 129 -7.66 -16.98 4.58
N PHE A 130 -6.94 -17.55 3.63
CA PHE A 130 -7.45 -17.89 2.30
C PHE A 130 -6.77 -19.16 1.78
N THR A 131 -7.43 -19.86 0.86
CA THR A 131 -6.91 -21.07 0.24
C THR A 131 -6.61 -20.79 -1.22
N TYR A 132 -5.44 -21.21 -1.68
CA TYR A 132 -5.04 -21.10 -3.08
C TYR A 132 -4.38 -22.41 -3.51
N GLN A 133 -4.86 -23.01 -4.60
CA GLN A 133 -4.41 -24.30 -5.14
C GLN A 133 -4.31 -25.42 -4.07
N GLY A 134 -5.31 -25.49 -3.17
CA GLY A 134 -5.37 -26.50 -2.11
C GLY A 134 -4.47 -26.23 -0.90
N LYS A 135 -3.68 -25.15 -0.90
CA LYS A 135 -2.86 -24.72 0.24
C LYS A 135 -3.50 -23.56 0.98
N GLU A 136 -3.57 -23.66 2.31
CA GLU A 136 -4.03 -22.57 3.17
C GLU A 136 -2.90 -21.56 3.42
N TYR A 137 -3.23 -20.28 3.33
CA TYR A 137 -2.36 -19.14 3.61
C TYR A 137 -2.94 -18.34 4.77
N THR A 138 -2.12 -18.06 5.78
CA THR A 138 -2.49 -17.23 6.94
C THR A 138 -1.57 -16.01 7.06
N LYS A 139 -2.05 -14.85 6.59
CA LYS A 139 -1.30 -13.60 6.49
C LYS A 139 -1.69 -12.58 7.55
N CYS A 140 -0.79 -11.65 7.84
CA CYS A 140 -1.00 -10.65 8.88
C CYS A 140 -1.83 -9.45 8.37
N ARG A 141 -2.85 -9.03 9.15
CA ARG A 141 -3.62 -7.81 8.87
C ARG A 141 -2.98 -6.53 9.41
N PHE A 142 -1.90 -6.63 10.17
CA PHE A 142 -1.15 -5.47 10.65
C PHE A 142 -0.31 -4.88 9.54
N ILE A 143 -0.39 -3.56 9.36
CA ILE A 143 0.24 -2.87 8.24
C ILE A 143 1.76 -3.03 8.18
N CYS A 144 2.42 -3.19 9.34
CA CYS A 144 3.86 -3.44 9.41
C CYS A 144 4.30 -4.78 8.78
N ASN A 145 3.36 -5.71 8.54
CA ASN A 145 3.61 -7.03 7.97
C ASN A 145 2.51 -7.44 6.96
N ASN A 146 1.89 -6.44 6.35
CA ASN A 146 0.80 -6.63 5.39
C ASN A 146 1.36 -6.86 3.98
N PHE A 147 0.49 -7.02 2.98
CA PHE A 147 0.90 -7.19 1.58
C PHE A 147 1.72 -6.00 1.12
N SER A 148 2.99 -6.24 0.81
CA SER A 148 3.94 -5.25 0.30
C SER A 148 4.32 -5.64 -1.12
N PHE A 149 4.19 -4.69 -2.04
CA PHE A 149 4.52 -4.82 -3.44
C PHE A 149 5.76 -3.98 -3.76
N GLN A 150 6.74 -4.61 -4.41
CA GLN A 150 8.04 -4.06 -4.80
C GLN A 150 8.37 -4.50 -6.23
N ASN A 151 9.36 -3.86 -6.85
CA ASN A 151 9.80 -4.15 -8.23
C ASN A 151 8.61 -4.17 -9.20
N ILE A 152 7.84 -3.09 -9.22
CA ILE A 152 6.61 -2.98 -10.01
C ILE A 152 6.98 -2.88 -11.50
N GLU A 153 6.42 -3.78 -12.30
CA GLU A 153 6.53 -3.76 -13.76
C GLU A 153 5.23 -3.22 -14.39
N THR A 154 5.26 -2.87 -15.67
CA THR A 154 4.11 -2.26 -16.37
C THR A 154 2.82 -3.09 -16.27
N ASN A 155 2.91 -4.42 -16.34
CA ASN A 155 1.75 -5.32 -16.23
C ASN A 155 1.15 -5.36 -14.80
N ASP A 156 1.96 -5.13 -13.76
CA ASP A 156 1.55 -5.13 -12.37
C ASP A 156 0.66 -3.93 -12.03
N ILE A 157 0.86 -2.80 -12.71
CA ILE A 157 0.18 -1.52 -12.45
C ILE A 157 -1.34 -1.72 -12.45
N SER A 158 -1.87 -2.33 -13.52
CA SER A 158 -3.30 -2.57 -13.68
C SER A 158 -3.87 -3.47 -12.58
N ASN A 159 -3.11 -4.49 -12.15
CA ASN A 159 -3.52 -5.41 -11.10
C ASN A 159 -3.55 -4.74 -9.73
N LEU A 160 -2.55 -3.92 -9.42
CA LEU A 160 -2.47 -3.23 -8.14
C LEU A 160 -3.56 -2.15 -8.01
N ILE A 161 -3.84 -1.43 -9.10
CA ILE A 161 -4.96 -0.48 -9.17
C ILE A 161 -6.31 -1.18 -9.03
N ASP A 162 -6.48 -2.33 -9.68
CA ASP A 162 -7.69 -3.15 -9.53
C ASP A 162 -7.89 -3.61 -8.07
N ILE A 163 -6.86 -4.11 -7.40
CA ILE A 163 -6.92 -4.44 -5.95
C ILE A 163 -7.37 -3.21 -5.13
N ILE A 164 -6.72 -2.07 -5.33
CA ILE A 164 -6.98 -0.84 -4.56
C ILE A 164 -8.40 -0.29 -4.82
N ASN A 165 -8.87 -0.31 -6.06
CA ASN A 165 -10.21 0.15 -6.40
C ASN A 165 -11.30 -0.76 -5.82
N ASN A 166 -11.06 -2.08 -5.76
CA ASN A 166 -11.97 -3.00 -5.08
C ASN A 166 -12.01 -2.74 -3.57
N GLU A 167 -10.87 -2.41 -2.94
CA GLU A 167 -10.86 -2.01 -1.53
C GLU A 167 -11.65 -0.73 -1.27
N ILE A 168 -11.51 0.27 -2.15
CA ILE A 168 -12.29 1.50 -2.11
C ILE A 168 -13.80 1.18 -2.18
N LEU A 169 -14.22 0.41 -3.19
CA LEU A 169 -15.61 0.04 -3.41
C LEU A 169 -16.18 -0.79 -2.25
N TYR A 170 -15.44 -1.79 -1.79
CA TYR A 170 -15.82 -2.64 -0.68
C TYR A 170 -16.10 -1.81 0.58
N ASN A 171 -15.20 -0.87 0.90
CA ASN A 171 -15.38 -0.03 2.06
C ASN A 171 -16.53 0.98 1.88
N GLN A 172 -16.74 1.56 0.70
CA GLN A 172 -17.89 2.45 0.45
C GLN A 172 -19.23 1.73 0.62
N THR A 173 -19.30 0.44 0.31
CA THR A 173 -20.53 -0.37 0.37
C THR A 173 -20.77 -1.02 1.74
N HIS A 174 -19.71 -1.26 2.51
CA HIS A 174 -19.77 -1.97 3.80
C HIS A 174 -19.45 -1.09 5.03
N THR A 175 -19.25 0.22 4.85
CA THR A 175 -19.30 1.20 5.95
C THR A 175 -20.67 1.88 6.02
N LYS A 176 -21.64 1.18 6.64
CA LYS A 176 -22.84 1.76 7.24
C LYS A 176 -22.87 1.44 8.73
#